data_AF-E7CHM2-F1
#
_entry.id   AF-E7CHM2-F1
#
_cell.length_a   1.000
_cell.length_b   1.000
_cell.length_c   1.000
_cell.angle_alpha   90.00
_cell.angle_beta   90.00
_cell.angle_gamma   90.00
#
_symmetry.space_group_name_H-M   'P 1'
#
loop_
_entity.id
_entity.type
_entity.pdbx_description
1 polymer ?
#
loop_
_entity_poly.entity_id
_entity_poly.type
_entity_poly.pdbx_seq_one_letter_code
_entity_poly.pdbx_strand_id
1 'polypeptide(L)'
;MTEKEKFAGADFTTTVEAYVPANGRAIQGATSHHLGQNFSKMFEIVFEHPDTVEKQYVYQNSWGLSSRSIGVAVMVHGDNAGLVLPPRVAPHQVVIVPCGVTANLPESEKKLLAEKCEALEKELREASIRVKGDYRENYSPGWKFNHW
;
A
#
# COMPACT_ATOMS: atom_id res chain seq x y z
N MET A 1 -9.43 -18.47 -12.61
CA MET A 1 -9.96 -17.76 -13.80
C MET A 1 -10.57 -18.77 -14.73
N THR A 2 -11.51 -18.37 -15.58
CA THR A 2 -12.08 -19.25 -16.60
C THR A 2 -11.04 -19.55 -17.69
N GLU A 3 -11.27 -20.58 -18.50
CA GLU A 3 -10.35 -20.94 -19.61
C GLU A 3 -10.07 -19.77 -20.56
N LYS A 4 -11.05 -18.88 -20.78
CA LYS A 4 -10.91 -17.71 -21.65
C LYS A 4 -10.00 -16.62 -21.06
N GLU A 5 -9.94 -16.51 -19.73
CA GLU A 5 -9.31 -15.39 -19.03
C GLU A 5 -7.99 -15.77 -18.33
N LYS A 6 -7.61 -17.06 -18.34
CA LYS A 6 -6.32 -17.49 -17.78
C LYS A 6 -5.15 -17.00 -18.64
N PHE A 7 -3.96 -16.93 -18.05
CA PHE A 7 -2.75 -16.69 -18.83
C PHE A 7 -2.58 -17.78 -19.90
N ALA A 8 -2.39 -17.40 -21.16
CA ALA A 8 -2.47 -18.32 -22.29
C ALA A 8 -1.48 -19.49 -22.22
N GLY A 9 -0.30 -19.29 -21.61
CA GLY A 9 0.69 -20.35 -21.41
C GLY A 9 0.54 -21.15 -20.11
N ALA A 10 -0.49 -20.86 -19.30
CA ALA A 10 -0.74 -21.53 -18.03
C ALA A 10 -1.74 -22.68 -18.16
N ASP A 11 -1.54 -23.73 -17.37
CA ASP A 11 -2.54 -24.78 -17.17
C ASP A 11 -3.75 -24.18 -16.45
N PHE A 12 -3.52 -23.43 -15.38
CA PHE A 12 -4.55 -22.62 -14.73
C PHE A 12 -3.99 -21.32 -14.13
N THR A 13 -4.88 -20.36 -13.89
CA THR A 13 -4.58 -19.08 -13.24
C THR A 13 -5.52 -18.85 -12.06
N THR A 14 -4.97 -18.61 -10.88
CA THR A 14 -5.66 -18.10 -9.70
C THR A 14 -5.54 -16.57 -9.64
N THR A 15 -6.51 -15.92 -9.01
CA THR A 15 -6.63 -14.47 -8.99
C THR A 15 -7.25 -14.03 -7.67
N VAL A 16 -6.95 -12.81 -7.25
CA VAL A 16 -7.70 -12.11 -6.19
C VAL A 16 -8.41 -10.91 -6.82
N GLU A 17 -9.72 -10.87 -6.66
CA GLU A 17 -10.58 -9.83 -7.24
C GLU A 17 -10.99 -8.83 -6.16
N ALA A 18 -10.98 -7.55 -6.52
CA ALA A 18 -11.51 -6.46 -5.70
C ALA A 18 -12.70 -5.80 -6.39
N TYR A 19 -13.55 -5.13 -5.61
CA TYR A 19 -14.71 -4.41 -6.12
C TYR A 19 -14.60 -2.92 -5.77
N VAL A 20 -14.93 -2.06 -6.74
CA VAL A 20 -14.95 -0.60 -6.58
C VAL A 20 -16.41 -0.13 -6.56
N PRO A 21 -16.97 0.22 -5.37
CA PRO A 21 -18.39 0.57 -5.26
C PRO A 21 -18.78 1.82 -6.06
N ALA A 22 -17.88 2.82 -6.13
CA ALA A 22 -18.17 4.12 -6.73
C ALA A 22 -18.54 4.05 -8.23
N ASN A 23 -18.05 3.05 -8.96
CA ASN A 23 -18.36 2.87 -10.39
C ASN A 23 -18.96 1.49 -10.70
N GLY A 24 -19.20 0.66 -9.68
CA GLY A 24 -19.79 -0.66 -9.82
C GLY A 24 -18.94 -1.69 -10.55
N ARG A 25 -17.61 -1.50 -10.63
CA ARG A 25 -16.71 -2.39 -11.40
C ARG A 25 -15.81 -3.22 -10.49
N ALA A 26 -15.59 -4.47 -10.91
CA ALA A 26 -14.56 -5.33 -10.36
C ALA A 26 -13.19 -5.03 -10.99
N ILE A 27 -12.12 -5.37 -10.28
CA ILE A 27 -10.75 -5.21 -10.73
C ILE A 27 -9.88 -6.35 -10.21
N GLN A 28 -9.11 -6.95 -11.11
CA GLN A 28 -8.09 -7.94 -10.75
C GLN A 28 -6.94 -7.28 -9.98
N GLY A 29 -6.74 -7.73 -8.74
CA GLY A 29 -5.73 -7.22 -7.83
C GLY A 29 -4.35 -7.84 -8.00
N ALA A 30 -4.28 -9.16 -8.18
CA ALA A 30 -3.05 -9.92 -8.40
C ALA A 30 -3.35 -11.28 -9.06
N THR A 31 -2.32 -11.90 -9.65
CA THR A 31 -2.42 -13.22 -10.28
C THR A 31 -1.35 -14.18 -9.79
N SER A 32 -1.69 -15.47 -9.82
CA SER A 32 -0.74 -16.57 -9.69
C SER A 32 -1.10 -17.65 -10.70
N HIS A 33 -0.11 -18.13 -11.43
CA HIS A 33 -0.25 -19.02 -12.56
C HIS A 33 0.45 -20.33 -12.26
N HIS A 34 -0.26 -21.44 -12.43
CA HIS A 34 0.38 -22.74 -12.58
C HIS A 34 0.64 -22.94 -14.07
N LEU A 35 1.92 -22.92 -14.45
CA LEU A 35 2.35 -22.98 -15.84
C LEU A 35 2.46 -24.40 -16.38
N GLY A 36 2.30 -25.40 -15.49
CA GLY A 36 2.53 -26.79 -15.82
C GLY A 36 3.97 -26.97 -16.34
N GLN A 37 4.07 -27.65 -17.46
CA GLN A 37 5.33 -27.88 -18.19
C GLN A 37 5.37 -27.15 -19.55
N ASN A 38 4.45 -26.21 -19.82
CA ASN A 38 4.35 -25.57 -21.14
C ASN A 38 5.63 -24.79 -21.48
N PHE A 39 6.12 -23.99 -20.53
CA PHE A 39 7.32 -23.19 -20.70
C PHE A 39 8.61 -24.00 -20.62
N SER A 40 8.65 -25.02 -19.73
CA SER A 40 9.82 -25.88 -19.61
C SER A 40 10.06 -26.68 -20.89
N LYS A 41 8.99 -27.11 -21.58
CA LYS A 41 9.09 -27.73 -22.91
C LYS A 41 9.57 -26.74 -23.97
N MET A 42 8.99 -25.54 -24.00
CA MET A 42 9.34 -24.51 -24.97
C MET A 42 10.80 -24.04 -24.87
N PHE A 43 11.36 -24.01 -23.66
CA PHE A 43 12.73 -23.54 -23.37
C PHE A 43 13.72 -24.67 -23.02
N GLU A 44 13.34 -25.94 -23.19
CA GLU A 44 14.18 -27.11 -22.87
C GLU A 44 14.76 -27.08 -21.44
N ILE A 45 13.93 -26.70 -20.47
CA ILE A 45 14.28 -26.70 -19.04
C ILE A 45 14.01 -28.09 -18.46
N VAL A 46 15.06 -28.89 -18.39
CA VAL A 46 15.01 -30.31 -17.97
C VAL A 46 16.01 -30.62 -16.86
N PHE A 47 15.71 -31.65 -16.09
CA PHE A 47 16.62 -32.29 -15.13
C PHE A 47 16.60 -33.80 -15.30
N GLU A 48 17.63 -34.50 -14.82
CA GLU A 48 17.66 -35.96 -14.79
C GLU A 48 17.05 -36.46 -13.47
N HIS A 49 16.11 -37.39 -13.56
CA HIS A 49 15.50 -37.98 -12.38
C HIS A 49 16.55 -38.77 -11.58
N PRO A 50 16.68 -38.55 -10.26
CA PRO A 50 17.79 -39.12 -9.47
C PRO A 50 17.83 -40.65 -9.49
N ASP A 51 16.67 -41.31 -9.56
CA ASP A 51 16.60 -42.79 -9.51
C ASP A 51 16.59 -43.47 -10.89
N THR A 52 16.04 -42.79 -11.90
CA THR A 52 15.80 -43.41 -13.23
C THR A 52 16.72 -42.84 -14.31
N VAL A 53 17.40 -41.72 -14.03
CA VAL A 53 18.26 -40.97 -14.96
C VAL A 53 17.49 -40.49 -16.21
N GLU A 54 16.15 -40.54 -16.18
CA GLU A 54 15.31 -40.06 -17.27
C GLU A 54 15.23 -38.53 -17.25
N LYS A 55 15.20 -37.91 -18.44
CA LYS A 55 14.97 -36.46 -18.57
C LYS A 55 13.52 -36.12 -18.22
N GLN A 56 13.33 -35.24 -17.26
CA GLN A 56 12.02 -34.72 -16.87
C GLN A 56 11.96 -33.20 -17.02
N TYR A 57 10.81 -32.69 -17.49
CA TYR A 57 10.53 -31.27 -17.57
C TYR A 57 10.05 -30.75 -16.21
N VAL A 58 10.55 -29.58 -15.80
CA VAL A 58 10.17 -28.96 -14.53
C VAL A 58 8.73 -28.42 -14.57
N TYR A 59 8.02 -28.52 -13.45
CA TYR A 59 6.76 -27.78 -13.27
C TYR A 59 7.06 -26.35 -12.85
N GLN A 60 6.45 -25.38 -13.50
CA GLN A 60 6.70 -23.95 -13.25
C GLN A 60 5.46 -23.23 -12.75
N ASN A 61 5.70 -22.18 -11.96
CA ASN A 61 4.70 -21.21 -11.55
C ASN A 61 5.23 -19.80 -11.81
N SER A 62 4.33 -18.84 -12.03
CA SER A 62 4.65 -17.40 -12.01
C SER A 62 3.55 -16.64 -11.29
N TRP A 63 3.86 -15.47 -10.75
CA TRP A 63 2.89 -14.65 -10.00
C TRP A 63 3.27 -13.18 -10.07
N GLY A 64 2.27 -12.30 -9.96
CA GLY A 64 2.46 -10.88 -10.17
C GLY A 64 1.52 -10.01 -9.33
N LEU A 65 2.10 -8.96 -8.76
CA LEU A 65 1.43 -7.86 -8.07
C LEU A 65 2.07 -6.55 -8.55
N SER A 66 1.27 -5.50 -8.71
CA SER A 66 1.76 -4.19 -9.19
C SER A 66 1.29 -3.03 -8.31
N SER A 67 1.76 -1.83 -8.64
CA SER A 67 1.31 -0.57 -8.04
C SER A 67 -0.19 -0.28 -8.26
N ARG A 68 -0.89 -1.06 -9.10
CA ARG A 68 -2.36 -1.06 -9.17
C ARG A 68 -3.00 -1.19 -7.78
N SER A 69 -2.38 -1.95 -6.88
CA SER A 69 -2.84 -2.11 -5.50
C SER A 69 -3.01 -0.78 -4.75
N ILE A 70 -2.15 0.22 -5.02
CA ILE A 70 -2.27 1.57 -4.47
C ILE A 70 -3.55 2.24 -4.99
N GLY A 71 -3.78 2.19 -6.30
CA GLY A 71 -5.00 2.73 -6.91
C GLY A 71 -6.28 2.07 -6.38
N VAL A 72 -6.26 0.75 -6.16
CA VAL A 72 -7.37 0.02 -5.53
C VAL A 72 -7.62 0.53 -4.10
N ALA A 73 -6.57 0.69 -3.29
CA ALA A 73 -6.72 1.22 -1.93
C ALA A 73 -7.33 2.63 -1.92
N VAL A 74 -6.90 3.51 -2.83
CA VAL A 74 -7.46 4.87 -2.99
C VAL A 74 -8.95 4.81 -3.34
N MET A 75 -9.33 4.01 -4.33
CA MET A 75 -10.72 3.92 -4.78
C MET A 75 -11.66 3.26 -3.76
N VAL A 76 -11.13 2.38 -2.91
CA VAL A 76 -11.93 1.64 -1.91
C VAL A 76 -12.10 2.43 -0.61
N HIS A 77 -11.06 3.13 -0.16
CA HIS A 77 -11.08 3.81 1.14
C HIS A 77 -11.34 5.31 1.05
N GLY A 78 -11.09 5.95 -0.10
CA GLY A 78 -11.31 7.39 -0.27
C GLY A 78 -12.77 7.79 -0.07
N ASP A 79 -12.97 9.02 0.40
CA ASP A 79 -14.29 9.60 0.66
C ASP A 79 -14.43 10.99 0.01
N ASN A 80 -15.49 11.72 0.36
CA ASN A 80 -15.75 13.05 -0.20
C ASN A 80 -14.77 14.13 0.31
N ALA A 81 -14.06 13.88 1.42
CA ALA A 81 -13.03 14.78 1.93
C ALA A 81 -11.66 14.51 1.29
N GLY A 82 -11.43 13.27 0.82
CA GLY A 82 -10.27 12.93 0.00
C GLY A 82 -9.73 11.53 0.28
N LEU A 83 -8.41 11.45 0.45
CA LEU A 83 -7.70 10.19 0.63
C LEU A 83 -7.79 9.69 2.09
N VAL A 84 -8.20 8.44 2.28
CA VAL A 84 -8.13 7.76 3.58
C VAL A 84 -7.10 6.63 3.49
N LEU A 85 -5.94 6.82 4.12
CA LEU A 85 -4.86 5.83 4.09
C LEU A 85 -5.00 4.81 5.23
N PRO A 86 -4.96 3.48 4.93
CA PRO A 86 -4.92 2.47 5.97
C PRO A 86 -3.69 2.65 6.89
N PRO A 87 -3.82 2.60 8.22
CA PRO A 87 -2.73 2.95 9.15
C PRO A 87 -1.47 2.10 9.03
N ARG A 88 -1.53 0.91 8.43
CA ARG A 88 -0.37 0.03 8.22
C ARG A 88 0.55 0.50 7.09
N VAL A 89 0.02 1.28 6.13
CA VAL A 89 0.76 1.74 4.94
C VAL A 89 0.87 3.27 4.87
N ALA A 90 0.15 4.01 5.71
CA ALA A 90 0.26 5.47 5.77
C ALA A 90 1.69 5.92 6.13
N PRO A 91 2.34 6.84 5.39
CA PRO A 91 3.69 7.31 5.70
C PRO A 91 3.74 8.04 7.05
N HIS A 92 2.67 8.78 7.37
CA HIS A 92 2.40 9.35 8.68
C HIS A 92 1.04 8.80 9.16
N GLN A 93 1.03 8.17 10.33
CA GLN A 93 -0.17 7.69 11.00
C GLN A 93 -0.85 8.79 11.82
N VAL A 94 -0.04 9.71 12.36
CA VAL A 94 -0.49 10.82 13.19
C VAL A 94 0.21 12.10 12.73
N VAL A 95 -0.54 13.18 12.61
CA VAL A 95 0.01 14.53 12.38
C VAL A 95 -0.36 15.42 13.55
N ILE A 96 0.62 16.07 14.15
CA ILE A 96 0.43 17.00 15.27
C ILE A 96 0.41 18.42 14.71
N VAL A 97 -0.69 19.15 14.95
CA VAL A 97 -0.87 20.53 14.51
C VAL A 97 -1.07 21.44 15.73
N PRO A 98 -0.11 22.34 16.04
CA PRO A 98 -0.29 23.34 17.09
C PRO A 98 -1.48 24.26 16.79
N CYS A 99 -2.34 24.47 17.77
CA CYS A 99 -3.56 25.28 17.66
C CYS A 99 -3.57 26.43 18.66
N GLY A 100 -4.37 27.47 18.40
CA GLY A 100 -4.49 28.62 19.31
C GLY A 100 -3.33 29.62 19.27
N VAL A 101 -2.40 29.49 18.32
CA VAL A 101 -1.35 30.48 18.08
C VAL A 101 -1.96 31.72 17.45
N THR A 102 -2.06 32.80 18.22
CA THR A 102 -2.55 34.11 17.74
C THR A 102 -1.41 35.14 17.72
N ALA A 103 -1.60 36.26 17.01
CA ALA A 103 -0.62 37.34 16.96
C ALA A 103 -0.28 37.93 18.35
N ASN A 104 -1.23 37.85 19.28
CA ASN A 104 -1.08 38.39 20.63
C ASN A 104 -0.57 37.34 21.65
N LEU A 105 -0.34 36.09 21.23
CA LEU A 105 0.12 35.05 22.13
C LEU A 105 1.57 35.35 22.55
N PRO A 106 1.88 35.37 23.86
CA PRO A 106 3.25 35.59 24.32
C PRO A 106 4.22 34.58 23.73
N GLU A 107 5.43 35.02 23.40
CA GLU A 107 6.44 34.15 22.78
C GLU A 107 6.80 32.96 23.68
N SER A 108 6.77 33.15 25.00
CA SER A 108 6.93 32.09 25.99
C SER A 108 5.85 31.01 25.90
N GLU A 109 4.61 31.39 25.61
CA GLU A 109 3.49 30.44 25.47
C GLU A 109 3.55 29.71 24.13
N LYS A 110 3.93 30.39 23.05
CA LYS A 110 4.20 29.74 21.75
C LYS A 110 5.29 28.69 21.86
N LYS A 111 6.40 29.04 22.53
CA LYS A 111 7.51 28.13 22.77
C LYS A 111 7.07 26.93 23.61
N LEU A 112 6.33 27.17 24.69
CA LEU A 112 5.81 26.09 25.54
C LEU A 112 4.89 25.15 24.74
N LEU A 113 4.03 25.68 23.88
CA LEU A 113 3.16 24.87 23.02
C LEU A 113 3.99 23.99 22.06
N ALA A 114 5.00 24.57 21.41
CA ALA A 114 5.90 23.83 20.52
C ALA A 114 6.63 22.70 21.27
N GLU A 115 7.21 23.00 22.44
CA GLU A 115 7.89 22.02 23.28
C GLU A 115 6.97 20.86 23.70
N LYS A 116 5.68 21.14 23.98
CA LYS A 116 4.68 20.10 24.29
C LYS A 116 4.34 19.23 23.08
N CYS A 117 4.21 19.83 21.89
CA CYS A 117 3.99 19.08 20.65
C CYS A 117 5.18 18.18 20.33
N GLU A 118 6.41 18.67 20.48
CA GLU A 118 7.64 17.89 20.28
C GLU A 118 7.77 16.74 21.29
N ALA A 119 7.41 16.98 22.55
CA ALA A 119 7.38 15.93 23.57
C ALA A 119 6.39 14.82 23.24
N LEU A 120 5.17 15.17 22.79
CA LEU A 120 4.17 14.20 22.32
C LEU A 120 4.65 13.46 21.07
N GLU A 121 5.29 14.16 20.13
CA GLU A 121 5.87 13.55 18.95
C GLU A 121 6.91 12.48 19.33
N LYS A 122 7.77 12.77 20.31
CA LYS A 122 8.74 11.83 20.84
C LYS A 122 8.08 10.61 21.48
N GLU A 123 7.09 10.80 22.35
CA GLU A 123 6.36 9.72 23.01
C GLU A 123 5.72 8.76 22.00
N LEU A 124 5.08 9.30 20.96
CA LEU A 124 4.47 8.50 19.90
C LEU A 124 5.51 7.75 19.07
N ARG A 125 6.66 8.37 18.77
CA ARG A 125 7.77 7.69 18.08
C ARG A 125 8.34 6.55 18.91
N GLU A 126 8.48 6.72 20.23
CA GLU A 126 8.94 5.67 21.16
C GLU A 126 7.94 4.50 21.19
N ALA A 127 6.65 4.77 21.01
CA ALA A 127 5.61 3.76 20.79
C ALA A 127 5.57 3.18 19.36
N SER A 128 6.58 3.44 18.51
CA SER A 128 6.67 3.00 17.11
C SER A 128 5.54 3.51 16.20
N ILE A 129 4.95 4.66 16.52
CA ILE A 129 3.97 5.34 15.68
C ILE A 129 4.68 6.32 14.74
N ARG A 130 4.36 6.26 13.45
CA ARG A 130 4.91 7.19 12.44
C ARG A 130 4.21 8.54 12.55
N VAL A 131 4.78 9.45 13.33
CA VAL A 131 4.21 10.77 13.60
C VAL A 131 5.00 11.89 12.92
N LYS A 132 4.32 12.99 12.58
CA LYS A 132 4.91 14.23 12.05
C LYS A 132 4.28 15.46 12.71
N GLY A 133 5.08 16.35 13.27
CA GLY A 133 4.63 17.69 13.64
C GLY A 133 4.59 18.64 12.42
N ASP A 134 3.51 19.41 12.28
CA ASP A 134 3.37 20.48 11.28
C ASP A 134 3.49 21.87 11.92
N TYR A 135 4.73 22.32 12.06
CA TYR A 135 5.10 23.59 12.69
C TYR A 135 5.18 24.77 11.71
N ARG A 136 4.68 24.64 10.47
CA ARG A 136 4.69 25.74 9.48
C ARG A 136 3.89 26.93 9.99
N GLU A 137 4.51 28.09 10.17
CA GLU A 137 3.84 29.27 10.72
C GLU A 137 3.04 30.07 9.68
N ASN A 138 3.38 29.90 8.40
CA ASN A 138 2.75 30.63 7.29
C ASN A 138 1.36 30.10 6.89
N TYR A 139 0.82 29.11 7.62
CA TYR A 139 -0.49 28.52 7.37
C TYR A 139 -1.31 28.45 8.65
N SER A 140 -2.60 28.77 8.54
CA SER A 140 -3.54 28.62 9.65
C SER A 140 -3.75 27.14 10.01
N PRO A 141 -4.13 26.81 11.26
CA PRO A 141 -4.45 25.43 11.64
C PRO A 141 -5.54 24.80 10.75
N GLY A 142 -6.57 25.57 10.38
CA GLY A 142 -7.63 25.11 9.49
C GLY A 142 -7.12 24.73 8.09
N TRP A 143 -6.14 25.47 7.55
CA TRP A 143 -5.49 25.10 6.29
C TRP A 143 -4.71 23.79 6.43
N LYS A 144 -3.99 23.60 7.56
CA LYS A 144 -3.26 22.36 7.84
C LYS A 144 -4.22 21.16 7.95
N PHE A 145 -5.36 21.33 8.61
CA PHE A 145 -6.38 20.27 8.71
C PHE A 145 -6.96 19.83 7.37
N ASN A 146 -7.01 20.72 6.37
CA ASN A 146 -7.46 20.36 5.03
C ASN A 146 -6.32 19.77 4.18
N HIS A 147 -5.08 20.14 4.45
CA HIS A 147 -3.90 19.61 3.76
C HIS A 147 -3.62 18.15 4.11
N TRP A 148 -3.89 17.76 5.36
CA TRP A 148 -3.71 16.42 5.91
C TRP A 148 -4.98 15.60 5.84
#